data_AF-A0A938NU47-F1
#
_entry.id   AF-A0A938NU47-F1
#
_cell.length_a   1.000
_cell.length_b   1.000
_cell.length_c   1.000
_cell.angle_alpha   90.00
_cell.angle_beta   90.00
_cell.angle_gamma   90.00
#
_symmetry.space_group_name_H-M   'P 1'
#
loop_
_entity.id
_entity.type
_entity.pdbx_description
1 polymer ?
#
loop_
_entity_poly.entity_id
_entity_poly.type
_entity_poly.pdbx_seq_one_letter_code
_entity_poly.pdbx_strand_id
1 'polypeptide(L)'
;MIKKGGLILFVLCLTVSGFAQQFVTINYPRHDAKSEDVFTQKTLEKSINYLFSWQQAAGDFGQLTLHSCWAIDGVIGRKYHGQYTSVSYSTIGFMLALYEETGDSKWKRRAEDIVSNVMFLQEKSGGFYHGAAENEPAYEAGKTCAIHQGRPILALLLYASKPYANPELKAEIKQVVDRHWAWFNEHFYKRGTRGVTEQEGWPWPCWSGVTNQDLVVIHALALYGKVFGDMRRYEEFGKPALDVLLSSRYYYKGLGLFQRGDQPEWLFPERTHYYDLVFSELLAIHEL
;
A
#
# COMPACT_ATOMS: atom_id res chain seq x y z
N MET A 1 -0.37 58.33 51.87
CA MET A 1 1.05 58.33 51.49
C MET A 1 1.78 57.33 52.39
N ILE A 2 2.13 56.15 51.87
CA ILE A 2 3.25 55.24 52.21
C ILE A 2 3.16 54.07 51.20
N LYS A 3 4.30 53.68 50.66
CA LYS A 3 4.50 52.82 49.47
C LYS A 3 4.72 51.34 49.84
N LYS A 4 4.25 50.47 48.94
CA LYS A 4 4.85 49.25 48.31
C LYS A 4 5.59 48.19 49.16
N GLY A 5 5.22 46.91 48.91
CA GLY A 5 6.19 45.82 48.71
C GLY A 5 5.70 44.39 49.02
N GLY A 6 5.75 43.48 48.04
CA GLY A 6 5.76 42.01 48.23
C GLY A 6 4.43 41.30 47.95
N LEU A 7 4.09 40.85 46.72
CA LEU A 7 4.58 39.67 46.00
C LEU A 7 3.91 38.34 46.44
N ILE A 8 3.14 37.75 45.51
CA ILE A 8 2.85 36.31 45.35
C ILE A 8 2.06 35.60 46.48
N LEU A 9 0.77 35.32 46.22
CA LEU A 9 0.22 33.96 46.25
C LEU A 9 -1.21 33.91 45.68
N PHE A 10 -1.39 33.10 44.64
CA PHE A 10 -2.64 32.43 44.21
C PHE A 10 -3.81 33.34 43.78
N VAL A 11 -4.18 33.53 42.51
CA VAL A 11 -4.24 32.57 41.38
C VAL A 11 -4.61 31.17 41.86
N LEU A 12 -5.85 30.94 42.32
CA LEU A 12 -6.48 29.60 42.38
C LEU A 12 -7.90 29.64 42.95
N CYS A 13 -8.83 30.34 42.31
CA CYS A 13 -10.26 30.15 42.58
C CYS A 13 -11.14 30.32 41.33
N LEU A 14 -10.59 30.05 40.13
CA LEU A 14 -11.36 30.14 38.88
C LEU A 14 -11.33 28.91 37.97
N THR A 15 -10.72 27.78 38.35
CA THR A 15 -10.63 26.64 37.41
C THR A 15 -10.58 25.28 38.10
N VAL A 16 -11.65 24.83 38.75
CA VAL A 16 -11.84 23.38 38.95
C VAL A 16 -13.34 23.01 39.00
N SER A 17 -14.16 23.58 38.11
CA SER A 17 -15.41 22.93 37.73
C SER A 17 -15.10 21.80 36.74
N GLY A 18 -14.71 20.65 37.29
CA GLY A 18 -15.15 19.34 36.84
C GLY A 18 -15.05 19.00 35.35
N PHE A 19 -13.90 19.20 34.70
CA PHE A 19 -13.49 18.31 33.61
C PHE A 19 -12.70 17.13 34.18
N ALA A 20 -13.34 16.34 35.04
CA ALA A 20 -12.91 14.96 35.22
C ALA A 20 -13.40 14.17 34.01
N GLN A 21 -12.73 14.34 32.87
CA GLN A 21 -12.70 13.26 31.90
C GLN A 21 -12.08 12.08 32.66
N GLN A 22 -12.92 11.16 33.12
CA GLN A 22 -12.46 9.85 33.56
C GLN A 22 -11.73 9.25 32.38
N PHE A 23 -10.41 9.38 32.38
CA PHE A 23 -9.55 8.54 31.57
C PHE A 23 -9.72 7.14 32.14
N VAL A 24 -10.67 6.39 31.57
CA VAL A 24 -10.71 4.94 31.78
C VAL A 24 -9.38 4.44 31.26
N THR A 25 -8.53 3.97 32.17
CA THR A 25 -7.29 3.28 31.81
C THR A 25 -7.68 2.06 30.98
N ILE A 26 -7.48 2.14 29.67
CA ILE A 26 -7.72 1.02 28.77
C ILE A 26 -6.54 0.07 28.91
N ASN A 27 -6.74 -1.06 29.59
CA ASN A 27 -5.77 -2.15 29.61
C ASN A 27 -5.86 -2.90 28.27
N TYR A 28 -4.74 -2.95 27.55
CA TYR A 28 -4.60 -3.78 26.36
C TYR A 28 -3.84 -5.07 26.70
N PRO A 29 -4.25 -6.23 26.13
CA PRO A 29 -5.45 -6.43 25.32
C PRO A 29 -6.74 -6.49 26.17
N ARG A 30 -7.87 -5.97 25.66
CA ARG A 30 -9.19 -6.17 26.29
C ARG A 30 -9.68 -7.59 26.02
N HIS A 31 -9.43 -8.49 26.95
CA HIS A 31 -9.81 -9.90 26.85
C HIS A 31 -11.33 -10.16 26.88
N ASP A 32 -12.12 -9.16 27.30
CA ASP A 32 -13.58 -9.20 27.41
C ASP A 32 -14.30 -8.49 26.25
N ALA A 33 -13.57 -7.83 25.34
CA ALA A 33 -14.18 -7.16 24.20
C ALA A 33 -14.78 -8.20 23.23
N LYS A 34 -16.07 -8.07 22.93
CA LYS A 34 -16.71 -8.86 21.89
C LYS A 34 -16.58 -8.15 20.55
N SER A 35 -16.63 -8.91 19.46
CA SER A 35 -16.63 -8.37 18.10
C SER A 35 -17.72 -7.30 17.90
N GLU A 36 -18.90 -7.51 18.47
CA GLU A 36 -20.04 -6.55 18.42
C GLU A 36 -19.74 -5.21 19.11
N ASP A 37 -18.84 -5.17 20.09
CA ASP A 37 -18.44 -3.94 20.78
C ASP A 37 -17.44 -3.10 19.94
N VAL A 38 -16.76 -3.74 19.00
CA VAL A 38 -15.67 -3.16 18.20
C VAL A 38 -16.09 -2.90 16.76
N PHE A 39 -16.93 -3.74 16.17
CA PHE A 39 -17.38 -3.66 14.77
C PHE A 39 -18.80 -3.10 14.69
N THR A 40 -18.95 -1.84 15.12
CA THR A 40 -20.20 -1.07 15.02
C THR A 40 -20.22 -0.17 13.77
N GLN A 41 -21.40 0.34 13.39
CA GLN A 41 -21.52 1.38 12.35
C GLN A 41 -20.68 2.62 12.68
N LYS A 42 -20.65 3.03 13.95
CA LYS A 42 -19.89 4.20 14.41
C LYS A 42 -18.38 4.00 14.27
N THR A 43 -17.87 2.80 14.57
CA THR A 43 -16.45 2.47 14.40
C THR A 43 -16.09 2.32 12.93
N LEU A 44 -17.00 1.77 12.10
CA LEU A 44 -16.84 1.79 10.64
C LEU A 44 -16.72 3.22 10.13
N GLU A 45 -17.66 4.10 10.46
CA GLU A 45 -17.63 5.53 10.05
C GLU A 45 -16.36 6.23 10.53
N LYS A 46 -15.93 5.98 11.77
CA LYS A 46 -14.68 6.53 12.30
C LYS A 46 -13.46 6.04 11.53
N SER A 47 -13.37 4.74 11.26
CA SER A 47 -12.27 4.14 10.48
C SER A 47 -12.27 4.64 9.04
N ILE A 48 -13.44 4.80 8.42
CA ILE A 48 -13.60 5.35 7.07
C ILE A 48 -13.18 6.83 7.02
N ASN A 49 -13.63 7.65 7.98
CA ASN A 49 -13.21 9.05 8.08
C ASN A 49 -11.70 9.16 8.30
N TYR A 50 -11.12 8.26 9.11
CA TYR A 50 -9.68 8.17 9.28
C TYR A 50 -9.01 7.84 7.95
N LEU A 51 -9.36 6.73 7.28
CA LEU A 51 -8.81 6.35 5.98
C LEU A 51 -8.94 7.47 4.93
N PHE A 52 -10.05 8.22 4.92
CA PHE A 52 -10.23 9.31 3.97
C PHE A 52 -9.46 10.57 4.32
N SER A 53 -9.15 10.82 5.59
CA SER A 53 -8.19 11.88 5.95
C SER A 53 -6.76 11.59 5.43
N TRP A 54 -6.53 10.39 4.90
CA TRP A 54 -5.26 9.96 4.31
C TRP A 54 -5.28 10.01 2.79
N GLN A 55 -6.44 10.24 2.16
CA GLN A 55 -6.48 10.45 0.72
C GLN A 55 -5.70 11.71 0.38
N GLN A 56 -4.82 11.57 -0.60
CA GLN A 56 -4.00 12.64 -1.11
C GLN A 56 -4.42 12.93 -2.54
N ALA A 57 -4.75 14.20 -2.80
CA ALA A 57 -5.12 14.72 -4.12
C ALA A 57 -4.12 15.80 -4.55
N ALA A 58 -4.29 16.35 -5.75
CA ALA A 58 -3.48 17.47 -6.23
C ALA A 58 -3.58 18.66 -5.25
N GLY A 59 -2.48 18.99 -4.56
CA GLY A 59 -2.44 20.06 -3.55
C GLY A 59 -2.90 19.67 -2.14
N ASP A 60 -3.37 18.44 -1.93
CA ASP A 60 -3.76 17.91 -0.62
C ASP A 60 -2.70 16.95 -0.08
N PHE A 61 -1.98 17.42 0.95
CA PHE A 61 -1.07 16.61 1.73
C PHE A 61 -1.86 15.94 2.87
N GLY A 62 -2.21 14.67 2.69
CA GLY A 62 -2.81 13.81 3.71
C GLY A 62 -1.95 13.68 4.97
N GLN A 63 -2.50 13.04 5.99
CA GLN A 63 -1.86 12.92 7.31
C GLN A 63 -0.49 12.19 7.28
N LEU A 64 0.33 12.49 8.29
CA LEU A 64 1.67 11.92 8.51
C LEU A 64 1.62 10.37 8.45
N THR A 65 2.35 9.78 7.49
CA THR A 65 2.34 8.32 7.27
C THR A 65 3.25 7.61 8.26
N LEU A 66 2.69 7.02 9.33
CA LEU A 66 3.41 6.05 10.16
C LEU A 66 3.39 4.68 9.47
N HIS A 67 4.45 4.36 8.73
CA HIS A 67 4.62 3.04 8.12
C HIS A 67 5.14 2.05 9.17
N SER A 68 4.51 0.88 9.31
CA SER A 68 4.82 -0.09 10.38
C SER A 68 6.25 -0.63 10.32
N CYS A 69 6.88 -0.61 9.15
CA CYS A 69 8.27 -1.02 8.94
C CYS A 69 9.27 0.14 9.09
N TRP A 70 8.79 1.38 9.27
CA TRP A 70 9.64 2.57 9.43
C TRP A 70 9.66 2.93 10.91
N ALA A 71 10.86 3.03 11.49
CA ALA A 71 11.01 3.44 12.88
C ALA A 71 10.28 4.78 13.11
N ILE A 72 9.67 4.94 14.29
CA ILE A 72 8.91 6.15 14.69
C ILE A 72 9.74 7.43 14.45
N ASP A 73 11.06 7.34 14.63
CA ASP A 73 12.02 8.42 14.44
C ASP A 73 12.16 8.84 12.96
N GLY A 74 11.95 7.92 12.01
CA GLY A 74 12.06 8.16 10.58
C GLY A 74 10.92 9.04 10.04
N VAL A 75 9.69 8.86 10.55
CA VAL A 75 8.51 9.59 10.07
C VAL A 75 8.32 10.90 10.83
N ILE A 76 8.31 10.83 12.18
CA ILE A 76 8.05 12.00 13.03
C ILE A 76 9.24 12.96 13.01
N GLY A 77 10.47 12.43 13.08
CA GLY A 77 11.69 13.24 13.05
C GLY A 77 11.89 13.98 11.73
N ARG A 78 11.45 13.40 10.61
CA ARG A 78 11.60 13.97 9.26
C ARG A 78 10.39 14.79 8.79
N LYS A 79 9.30 14.84 9.57
CA LYS A 79 8.03 15.52 9.23
C LYS A 79 7.54 15.17 7.82
N TYR A 80 7.63 13.89 7.48
CA TYR A 80 7.40 13.44 6.12
C TYR A 80 5.90 13.55 5.74
N HIS A 81 5.62 14.34 4.71
CA HIS A 81 4.30 14.54 4.11
C HIS A 81 4.41 14.25 2.61
N GLY A 82 3.85 13.14 2.13
CA GLY A 82 3.91 12.85 0.70
C GLY A 82 3.07 11.64 0.30
N GLN A 83 2.84 11.52 -1.01
CA GLN A 83 1.80 10.67 -1.56
C GLN A 83 2.13 9.18 -1.54
N TYR A 84 1.36 8.37 -0.80
CA TYR A 84 1.61 6.93 -0.68
C TYR A 84 0.63 6.10 -1.52
N THR A 85 0.94 5.97 -2.80
CA THR A 85 0.09 5.36 -3.83
C THR A 85 -0.15 3.85 -3.65
N SER A 86 0.70 3.16 -2.90
CA SER A 86 0.61 1.70 -2.74
C SER A 86 -0.57 1.24 -1.87
N VAL A 87 -1.08 2.11 -0.98
CA VAL A 87 -2.28 1.83 -0.14
C VAL A 87 -3.57 1.83 -0.97
N SER A 88 -3.56 2.46 -2.16
CA SER A 88 -4.75 2.56 -3.02
C SER A 88 -5.34 1.20 -3.37
N TYR A 89 -4.53 0.13 -3.46
CA TYR A 89 -5.02 -1.22 -3.77
C TYR A 89 -5.93 -1.78 -2.68
N SER A 90 -5.53 -1.69 -1.41
CA SER A 90 -6.37 -2.16 -0.31
C SER A 90 -7.60 -1.28 -0.14
N THR A 91 -7.42 0.04 -0.21
CA THR A 91 -8.52 1.00 -0.03
C THR A 91 -9.59 0.86 -1.11
N ILE A 92 -9.20 0.69 -2.38
CA ILE A 92 -10.18 0.51 -3.44
C ILE A 92 -10.93 -0.82 -3.29
N GLY A 93 -10.24 -1.88 -2.88
CA GLY A 93 -10.86 -3.17 -2.55
C GLY A 93 -11.97 -3.02 -1.50
N PHE A 94 -11.72 -2.27 -0.42
CA PHE A 94 -12.74 -2.00 0.60
C PHE A 94 -13.93 -1.20 0.07
N MET A 95 -13.70 -0.17 -0.74
CA MET A 95 -14.79 0.62 -1.34
C MET A 95 -15.66 -0.22 -2.27
N LEU A 96 -15.03 -1.08 -3.08
CA LEU A 96 -15.75 -1.97 -3.98
C LEU A 96 -16.56 -3.02 -3.21
N ALA A 97 -15.98 -3.65 -2.18
CA ALA A 97 -16.68 -4.61 -1.34
C ALA A 97 -17.87 -3.96 -0.62
N LEU A 98 -17.72 -2.75 -0.09
CA LEU A 98 -18.82 -2.02 0.55
C LEU A 98 -19.93 -1.68 -0.46
N TYR A 99 -19.59 -1.34 -1.70
CA TYR A 99 -20.59 -1.11 -2.74
C TYR A 99 -21.34 -2.41 -3.10
N GLU A 100 -20.62 -3.52 -3.26
CA GLU A 100 -21.18 -4.83 -3.60
C GLU A 100 -22.14 -5.33 -2.52
N GLU A 101 -21.79 -5.12 -1.25
CA GLU A 101 -22.60 -5.56 -0.11
C GLU A 101 -23.82 -4.65 0.14
N THR A 102 -23.67 -3.33 -0.02
CA THR A 102 -24.71 -2.37 0.40
C THR A 102 -25.53 -1.78 -0.75
N GLY A 103 -25.04 -1.83 -1.98
CA GLY A 103 -25.59 -1.11 -3.13
C GLY A 103 -25.47 0.42 -3.06
N ASP A 104 -24.85 0.98 -2.00
CA ASP A 104 -24.76 2.42 -1.82
C ASP A 104 -23.75 3.06 -2.78
N SER A 105 -24.27 3.80 -3.75
CA SER A 105 -23.51 4.49 -4.79
C SER A 105 -22.39 5.40 -4.27
N LYS A 106 -22.42 5.83 -3.00
CA LYS A 106 -21.33 6.62 -2.42
C LYS A 106 -20.01 5.85 -2.46
N TRP A 107 -20.03 4.54 -2.21
CA TRP A 107 -18.82 3.72 -2.17
C TRP A 107 -18.22 3.53 -3.56
N LYS A 108 -19.07 3.34 -4.56
CA LYS A 108 -18.64 3.32 -5.96
C LYS A 108 -17.98 4.65 -6.36
N ARG A 109 -18.60 5.80 -6.05
CA ARG A 109 -18.01 7.12 -6.31
C ARG A 109 -16.65 7.28 -5.63
N ARG A 110 -16.50 6.77 -4.41
CA ARG A 110 -15.19 6.79 -3.70
C ARG A 110 -14.14 5.92 -4.38
N ALA A 111 -14.51 4.78 -4.94
CA ALA A 111 -13.59 3.98 -5.75
C ALA A 111 -13.16 4.74 -7.02
N GLU A 112 -14.08 5.43 -7.69
CA GLU A 112 -13.82 6.28 -8.86
C GLU A 112 -12.90 7.47 -8.53
N ASP A 113 -13.06 8.09 -7.36
CA ASP A 113 -12.16 9.15 -6.86
C ASP A 113 -10.72 8.62 -6.68
N ILE A 114 -10.57 7.42 -6.10
CA ILE A 114 -9.26 6.77 -5.92
C ILE A 114 -8.61 6.48 -7.27
N VAL A 115 -9.37 5.94 -8.23
CA VAL A 115 -8.89 5.68 -9.60
C VAL A 115 -8.38 6.97 -10.24
N SER A 116 -9.19 8.02 -10.21
CA SER A 116 -8.83 9.33 -10.78
C SER A 116 -7.56 9.89 -10.15
N ASN A 117 -7.44 9.81 -8.83
CA ASN A 117 -6.24 10.24 -8.11
C ASN A 117 -5.02 9.42 -8.50
N VAL A 118 -5.12 8.09 -8.54
CA VAL A 118 -3.99 7.24 -8.96
C VAL A 118 -3.53 7.59 -10.38
N MET A 119 -4.46 7.76 -11.33
CA MET A 119 -4.11 8.14 -12.71
C MET A 119 -3.45 9.53 -12.79
N PHE A 120 -3.91 10.49 -11.98
CA PHE A 120 -3.32 11.82 -11.90
C PHE A 120 -1.86 11.81 -11.41
N LEU A 121 -1.48 10.82 -10.60
CA LEU A 121 -0.13 10.66 -10.08
C LEU A 121 0.85 10.00 -11.05
N GLN A 122 0.39 9.58 -12.23
CA GLN A 122 1.30 9.09 -13.26
C GLN A 122 2.07 10.25 -13.89
N GLU A 123 3.39 10.21 -13.79
CA GLU A 123 4.25 11.16 -14.50
C GLU A 123 4.20 10.93 -16.02
N LYS A 124 4.64 11.94 -16.78
CA LYS A 124 4.78 11.82 -18.24
C LYS A 124 5.67 10.66 -18.67
N SER A 125 6.61 10.25 -17.82
CA SER A 125 7.50 9.10 -18.04
C SER A 125 6.76 7.75 -18.02
N GLY A 126 5.60 7.66 -17.36
CA GLY A 126 4.81 6.43 -17.19
C GLY A 126 4.89 5.86 -15.78
N GLY A 127 5.91 6.19 -15.00
CA GLY A 127 5.99 5.83 -13.58
C GLY A 127 5.08 6.71 -12.71
N PHE A 128 4.72 6.22 -11.53
CA PHE A 128 3.93 6.98 -10.58
C PHE A 128 4.81 7.77 -9.64
N TYR A 129 4.42 9.02 -9.41
CA TYR A 129 4.91 9.80 -8.30
C TYR A 129 4.65 9.05 -6.99
N HIS A 130 5.71 8.93 -6.19
CA HIS A 130 5.66 8.26 -4.91
C HIS A 130 6.37 9.12 -3.89
N GLY A 131 5.64 9.63 -2.91
CA GLY A 131 6.16 10.61 -1.97
C GLY A 131 7.29 10.08 -1.08
N ALA A 132 7.40 8.76 -0.84
CA ALA A 132 8.41 8.21 0.07
C ALA A 132 9.00 6.89 -0.39
N ALA A 133 10.27 6.87 -0.78
CA ALA A 133 11.02 5.65 -1.00
C ALA A 133 11.66 5.19 0.31
N GLU A 134 11.17 4.10 0.91
CA GLU A 134 11.88 3.34 1.96
C GLU A 134 12.70 4.19 2.97
N ASN A 135 12.03 5.12 3.67
CA ASN A 135 12.59 6.09 4.65
C ASN A 135 13.11 7.44 4.10
N GLU A 136 13.00 7.72 2.81
CA GLU A 136 13.37 9.02 2.22
C GLU A 136 12.20 9.64 1.44
N PRO A 137 12.03 10.98 1.49
CA PRO A 137 11.13 11.66 0.58
C PRO A 137 11.56 11.39 -0.87
N ALA A 138 10.69 10.79 -1.65
CA ALA A 138 10.84 10.65 -3.09
C ALA A 138 9.87 11.62 -3.76
N TYR A 139 10.38 12.37 -4.74
CA TYR A 139 9.58 13.35 -5.49
C TYR A 139 9.61 13.04 -7.00
N GLU A 140 10.09 11.85 -7.36
CA GLU A 140 10.35 11.43 -8.73
C GLU A 140 9.99 9.96 -8.86
N ALA A 141 9.36 9.58 -9.98
CA ALA A 141 8.96 8.20 -10.25
C ALA A 141 10.14 7.20 -10.23
N GLY A 142 11.36 7.64 -10.51
CA GLY A 142 12.56 6.78 -10.49
C GLY A 142 13.09 6.43 -9.10
N LYS A 143 12.67 7.14 -8.04
CA LYS A 143 13.06 6.88 -6.65
C LYS A 143 11.96 6.09 -5.97
N THR A 144 11.88 4.80 -6.29
CA THR A 144 10.77 3.93 -5.86
C THR A 144 11.20 2.46 -5.89
N CYS A 145 10.33 1.56 -5.45
CA CYS A 145 10.53 0.11 -5.57
C CYS A 145 9.36 -0.56 -6.32
N ALA A 146 9.55 -1.81 -6.74
CA ALA A 146 8.63 -2.49 -7.64
C ALA A 146 7.20 -2.59 -7.08
N ILE A 147 7.06 -2.83 -5.77
CA ILE A 147 5.76 -2.90 -5.10
C ILE A 147 5.02 -1.55 -5.10
N HIS A 148 5.73 -0.43 -4.97
CA HIS A 148 5.12 0.90 -4.96
C HIS A 148 4.65 1.36 -6.35
N GLN A 149 5.19 0.76 -7.41
CA GLN A 149 4.73 0.98 -8.79
C GLN A 149 3.66 -0.05 -9.22
N GLY A 150 3.75 -1.29 -8.73
CA GLY A 150 2.79 -2.35 -9.05
C GLY A 150 1.45 -2.25 -8.32
N ARG A 151 1.43 -1.83 -7.04
CA ARG A 151 0.19 -1.69 -6.26
C ARG A 151 -0.81 -0.67 -6.85
N PRO A 152 -0.39 0.51 -7.32
CA PRO A 152 -1.29 1.42 -8.03
C PRO A 152 -1.92 0.80 -9.27
N ILE A 153 -1.15 0.02 -10.04
CA ILE A 153 -1.66 -0.70 -11.21
C ILE A 153 -2.70 -1.74 -10.81
N LEU A 154 -2.44 -2.53 -9.76
CA LEU A 154 -3.43 -3.45 -9.22
C LEU A 154 -4.72 -2.74 -8.79
N ALA A 155 -4.63 -1.54 -8.19
CA ALA A 155 -5.80 -0.76 -7.81
C ALA A 155 -6.66 -0.39 -9.05
N LEU A 156 -6.03 0.12 -10.11
CA LEU A 156 -6.71 0.47 -11.35
C LEU A 156 -7.35 -0.75 -12.02
N LEU A 157 -6.60 -1.85 -12.09
CA LEU A 157 -7.07 -3.10 -12.71
C LEU A 157 -8.20 -3.76 -11.91
N LEU A 158 -8.12 -3.73 -10.57
CA LEU A 158 -9.17 -4.24 -9.69
C LEU A 158 -10.49 -3.51 -9.94
N TYR A 159 -10.48 -2.18 -10.07
CA TYR A 159 -11.66 -1.42 -10.47
C TYR A 159 -12.14 -1.81 -11.87
N ALA A 160 -11.25 -1.82 -12.86
CA ALA A 160 -11.58 -2.13 -14.26
C ALA A 160 -12.12 -3.56 -14.49
N SER A 161 -11.85 -4.47 -13.54
CA SER A 161 -12.38 -5.84 -13.55
C SER A 161 -13.86 -5.94 -13.20
N LYS A 162 -14.42 -4.93 -12.53
CA LYS A 162 -15.80 -4.99 -12.05
C LYS A 162 -16.81 -4.77 -13.20
N PRO A 163 -17.93 -5.50 -13.22
CA PRO A 163 -18.93 -5.39 -14.29
C PRO A 163 -19.63 -4.02 -14.33
N TYR A 164 -19.63 -3.30 -13.22
CA TYR A 164 -20.21 -1.97 -13.06
C TYR A 164 -19.19 -0.83 -13.20
N ALA A 165 -17.94 -1.13 -13.59
CA ALA A 165 -16.92 -0.11 -13.80
C ALA A 165 -17.35 0.87 -14.90
N ASN A 166 -17.15 2.16 -14.68
CA ASN A 166 -17.39 3.18 -15.71
C ASN A 166 -16.56 2.85 -16.98
N PRO A 167 -17.20 2.68 -18.16
CA PRO A 167 -16.51 2.33 -19.40
C PRO A 167 -15.44 3.34 -19.84
N GLU A 168 -15.68 4.64 -19.63
CA GLU A 168 -14.74 5.71 -19.99
C GLU A 168 -13.48 5.62 -19.13
N LEU A 169 -13.66 5.52 -17.81
CA LEU A 169 -12.55 5.30 -16.87
C LEU A 169 -11.80 3.99 -17.18
N LYS A 170 -12.51 2.92 -17.53
CA LYS A 170 -11.88 1.65 -17.91
C LYS A 170 -10.98 1.81 -19.15
N ALA A 171 -11.41 2.60 -20.14
CA ALA A 171 -10.61 2.89 -21.33
C ALA A 171 -9.35 3.72 -20.99
N GLU A 172 -9.49 4.72 -20.12
CA GLU A 172 -8.36 5.53 -19.63
C GLU A 172 -7.35 4.70 -18.81
N ILE A 173 -7.86 3.84 -17.92
CA ILE A 173 -7.03 2.90 -17.14
C ILE A 173 -6.14 2.08 -18.06
N LYS A 174 -6.68 1.56 -19.17
CA LYS A 174 -5.87 0.79 -20.12
C LYS A 174 -4.66 1.58 -20.62
N GLN A 175 -4.87 2.84 -20.99
CA GLN A 175 -3.79 3.72 -21.48
C GLN A 175 -2.75 3.98 -20.39
N VAL A 176 -3.19 4.23 -19.16
CA VAL A 176 -2.31 4.45 -17.99
C VAL A 176 -1.46 3.20 -17.72
N VAL A 177 -2.07 2.01 -17.69
CA VAL A 177 -1.36 0.75 -17.45
C VAL A 177 -0.38 0.45 -18.58
N ASP A 178 -0.74 0.74 -19.84
CA ASP A 178 0.13 0.53 -21.00
C ASP A 178 1.37 1.43 -20.97
N ARG A 179 1.21 2.72 -20.63
CA ARG A 179 2.35 3.64 -20.44
C ARG A 179 3.24 3.20 -19.28
N HIS A 180 2.63 2.82 -18.16
CA HIS A 180 3.37 2.35 -16.99
C HIS A 180 4.19 1.12 -17.35
N TRP A 181 3.61 0.14 -18.03
CA TRP A 181 4.31 -1.10 -18.37
C TRP A 181 5.57 -0.84 -19.20
N ALA A 182 5.50 0.05 -20.20
CA ALA A 182 6.65 0.38 -21.04
C ALA A 182 7.82 0.91 -20.20
N TRP A 183 7.52 1.88 -19.33
CA TRP A 183 8.51 2.48 -18.43
C TRP A 183 9.02 1.49 -17.36
N PHE A 184 8.10 0.80 -16.69
CA PHE A 184 8.37 -0.07 -15.55
C PHE A 184 9.25 -1.25 -15.95
N ASN A 185 8.91 -1.90 -17.06
CA ASN A 185 9.68 -3.04 -17.54
C ASN A 185 11.09 -2.60 -17.93
N GLU A 186 11.25 -1.45 -18.59
CA GLU A 186 12.58 -0.88 -18.85
C GLU A 186 13.33 -0.61 -17.55
N HIS A 187 12.68 -0.04 -16.53
CA HIS A 187 13.33 0.45 -15.31
C HIS A 187 13.71 -0.64 -14.30
N PHE A 188 12.96 -1.74 -14.23
CA PHE A 188 13.15 -2.75 -13.19
C PHE A 188 13.51 -4.14 -13.73
N TYR A 189 13.04 -4.53 -14.93
CA TYR A 189 13.18 -5.91 -15.36
C TYR A 189 14.65 -6.31 -15.54
N LYS A 190 15.03 -7.42 -14.90
CA LYS A 190 16.41 -7.91 -14.85
C LYS A 190 17.40 -6.85 -14.34
N ARG A 191 16.96 -5.93 -13.48
CA ARG A 191 17.86 -4.96 -12.82
C ARG A 191 17.97 -5.17 -11.31
N GLY A 192 16.96 -5.80 -10.67
CA GLY A 192 17.00 -6.20 -9.26
C GLY A 192 17.09 -5.02 -8.28
N THR A 193 16.96 -5.30 -6.99
CA THR A 193 17.42 -4.38 -5.93
C THR A 193 18.92 -4.60 -5.69
N ARG A 194 19.64 -3.52 -5.32
CA ARG A 194 21.12 -3.45 -5.21
C ARG A 194 21.80 -4.58 -4.40
N GLY A 195 21.06 -5.37 -3.61
CA GLY A 195 21.59 -6.50 -2.85
C GLY A 195 21.56 -7.86 -3.58
N VAL A 196 20.60 -8.09 -4.49
CA VAL A 196 20.42 -9.38 -5.20
C VAL A 196 21.38 -9.51 -6.38
N THR A 197 21.71 -8.38 -7.00
CA THR A 197 22.49 -8.30 -8.24
C THR A 197 23.95 -8.70 -8.09
N GLU A 198 24.54 -8.54 -6.92
CA GLU A 198 25.99 -8.69 -6.72
C GLU A 198 26.40 -10.08 -6.21
N GLN A 199 25.49 -10.87 -5.65
CA GLN A 199 25.85 -12.08 -4.90
C GLN A 199 25.52 -13.41 -5.61
N GLU A 200 24.54 -13.46 -6.53
CA GLU A 200 23.98 -14.74 -7.01
C GLU A 200 24.02 -15.00 -8.53
N GLY A 201 24.80 -14.25 -9.31
CA GLY A 201 24.92 -14.52 -10.75
C GLY A 201 23.63 -14.25 -11.55
N TRP A 202 23.02 -13.09 -11.30
CA TRP A 202 21.91 -12.50 -12.05
C TRP A 202 22.16 -12.54 -13.59
N PRO A 203 21.17 -12.87 -14.47
CA PRO A 203 19.81 -12.31 -14.48
C PRO A 203 18.65 -13.30 -14.77
N TRP A 204 18.01 -13.81 -13.73
CA TRP A 204 16.72 -14.53 -13.84
C TRP A 204 15.58 -13.56 -14.20
N PRO A 205 14.46 -14.03 -14.76
CA PRO A 205 13.30 -13.18 -15.05
C PRO A 205 12.62 -12.66 -13.77
N CYS A 206 12.96 -11.44 -13.33
CA CYS A 206 12.27 -10.73 -12.24
C CYS A 206 12.58 -9.23 -12.27
N TRP A 207 11.91 -8.43 -11.42
CA TRP A 207 12.04 -6.96 -11.41
C TRP A 207 12.85 -6.47 -10.22
N SER A 208 12.52 -6.94 -9.03
CA SER A 208 13.21 -6.57 -7.79
C SER A 208 14.07 -7.71 -7.24
N GLY A 209 13.71 -8.96 -7.54
CA GLY A 209 14.26 -10.14 -6.87
C GLY A 209 13.63 -10.38 -5.51
N VAL A 210 12.76 -9.49 -5.01
CA VAL A 210 12.06 -9.60 -3.73
C VAL A 210 10.68 -10.22 -3.96
N THR A 211 10.45 -11.41 -3.39
CA THR A 211 9.30 -12.29 -3.66
C THR A 211 7.95 -11.55 -3.62
N ASN A 212 7.65 -10.83 -2.54
CA ASN A 212 6.37 -10.13 -2.40
C ASN A 212 6.19 -8.97 -3.40
N GLN A 213 7.28 -8.31 -3.83
CA GLN A 213 7.20 -7.23 -4.79
C GLN A 213 7.02 -7.76 -6.22
N ASP A 214 7.75 -8.82 -6.57
CA ASP A 214 7.65 -9.45 -7.88
C ASP A 214 6.28 -10.10 -8.08
N LEU A 215 5.69 -10.71 -7.03
CA LEU A 215 4.33 -11.24 -7.08
C LEU A 215 3.26 -10.19 -7.37
N VAL A 216 3.41 -8.97 -6.83
CA VAL A 216 2.50 -7.84 -7.15
C VAL A 216 2.54 -7.51 -8.64
N VAL A 217 3.72 -7.56 -9.27
CA VAL A 217 3.84 -7.33 -10.72
C VAL A 217 3.22 -8.49 -11.50
N ILE A 218 3.51 -9.73 -11.12
CA ILE A 218 2.96 -10.94 -11.77
C ILE A 218 1.42 -10.90 -11.72
N HIS A 219 0.85 -10.57 -10.57
CA HIS A 219 -0.58 -10.39 -10.40
C HIS A 219 -1.13 -9.29 -11.32
N ALA A 220 -0.48 -8.13 -11.38
CA ALA A 220 -0.90 -7.05 -12.27
C ALA A 220 -0.92 -7.48 -13.74
N LEU A 221 0.07 -8.27 -14.18
CA LEU A 221 0.11 -8.79 -15.55
C LEU A 221 -1.00 -9.80 -15.84
N ALA A 222 -1.26 -10.73 -14.91
CA ALA A 222 -2.34 -11.70 -15.04
C ALA A 222 -3.72 -11.00 -15.07
N LEU A 223 -3.94 -10.06 -14.16
CA LEU A 223 -5.20 -9.33 -14.06
C LEU A 223 -5.41 -8.41 -15.28
N TYR A 224 -4.34 -7.79 -15.81
CA TYR A 224 -4.42 -7.04 -17.08
C TYR A 224 -4.94 -7.93 -18.21
N GLY A 225 -4.38 -9.14 -18.34
CA GLY A 225 -4.79 -10.09 -19.36
C GLY A 225 -6.24 -10.54 -19.21
N LYS A 226 -6.71 -10.77 -17.97
CA LYS A 226 -8.13 -11.05 -17.68
C LYS A 226 -9.05 -9.87 -18.02
N VAL A 227 -8.65 -8.65 -17.66
CA VAL A 227 -9.50 -7.44 -17.80
C VAL A 227 -9.62 -6.97 -19.25
N PHE A 228 -8.54 -7.08 -20.03
CA PHE A 228 -8.45 -6.52 -21.40
C PHE A 228 -8.26 -7.58 -22.49
N GLY A 229 -8.16 -8.86 -22.14
CA GLY A 229 -8.00 -9.96 -23.10
C GLY A 229 -6.62 -10.06 -23.75
N ASP A 230 -5.57 -9.49 -23.13
CA ASP A 230 -4.19 -9.53 -23.64
C ASP A 230 -3.24 -10.17 -22.63
N MET A 231 -3.05 -11.50 -22.75
CA MET A 231 -2.21 -12.31 -21.87
C MET A 231 -0.72 -12.24 -22.21
N ARG A 232 -0.31 -11.61 -23.32
CA ARG A 232 1.07 -11.70 -23.84
C ARG A 232 2.12 -11.27 -22.83
N ARG A 233 1.84 -10.19 -22.07
CA ARG A 233 2.78 -9.69 -21.04
C ARG A 233 2.93 -10.66 -19.88
N TYR A 234 1.84 -11.31 -19.47
CA TYR A 234 1.89 -12.34 -18.46
C TYR A 234 2.66 -13.56 -18.97
N GLU A 235 2.38 -14.03 -20.18
CA GLU A 235 3.06 -15.19 -20.76
C GLU A 235 4.57 -14.95 -20.98
N GLU A 236 4.95 -13.76 -21.43
CA GLU A 236 6.33 -13.40 -21.74
C GLU A 236 7.16 -13.08 -20.48
N PHE A 237 6.57 -12.41 -19.49
CA PHE A 237 7.31 -11.92 -18.31
C PHE A 237 6.79 -12.48 -16.99
N GLY A 238 5.48 -12.47 -16.77
CA GLY A 238 4.86 -12.87 -15.50
C GLY A 238 5.05 -14.35 -15.16
N LYS A 239 4.72 -15.24 -16.10
CA LYS A 239 4.80 -16.69 -15.91
C LYS A 239 6.24 -17.17 -15.71
N PRO A 240 7.24 -16.75 -16.52
CA PRO A 240 8.63 -17.13 -16.26
C PRO A 240 9.14 -16.65 -14.89
N ALA A 241 8.74 -15.45 -14.44
CA ALA A 241 9.08 -14.97 -13.11
C ALA A 241 8.41 -15.81 -12.00
N LEU A 242 7.13 -16.14 -12.17
CA LEU A 242 6.39 -16.99 -11.24
C LEU A 242 7.00 -18.39 -11.13
N ASP A 243 7.39 -19.00 -12.25
CA ASP A 243 8.03 -20.32 -12.28
C ASP A 243 9.34 -20.32 -11.47
N VAL A 244 10.11 -19.23 -11.49
CA VAL A 244 11.30 -19.06 -10.66
C VAL A 244 10.94 -18.97 -9.17
N LEU A 245 9.94 -18.15 -8.82
CA LEU A 245 9.50 -17.98 -7.43
C LEU A 245 8.91 -19.26 -6.82
N LEU A 246 8.31 -20.14 -7.63
CA LEU A 246 7.77 -21.43 -7.22
C LEU A 246 8.79 -22.58 -7.29
N SER A 247 9.97 -22.34 -7.86
CA SER A 247 11.02 -23.35 -7.96
C SER A 247 11.70 -23.59 -6.60
N SER A 248 12.51 -24.65 -6.52
CA SER A 248 13.32 -24.96 -5.33
C SER A 248 14.34 -23.87 -4.97
N ARG A 249 14.53 -22.86 -5.83
CA ARG A 249 15.34 -21.68 -5.54
C ARG A 249 14.70 -20.78 -4.49
N TYR A 250 13.40 -20.55 -4.62
CA TYR A 250 12.67 -19.57 -3.79
C TYR A 250 11.66 -20.21 -2.87
N TYR A 251 11.20 -21.43 -3.14
CA TYR A 251 10.23 -22.12 -2.30
C TYR A 251 10.83 -23.37 -1.66
N TYR A 252 11.03 -23.31 -0.34
CA TYR A 252 11.53 -24.42 0.46
C TYR A 252 10.36 -25.33 0.85
N LYS A 253 10.00 -26.25 -0.06
CA LYS A 253 8.85 -27.18 0.13
C LYS A 253 8.86 -27.91 1.48
N GLY A 254 10.03 -28.31 1.99
CA GLY A 254 10.15 -29.00 3.28
C GLY A 254 9.81 -28.13 4.49
N LEU A 255 9.86 -26.80 4.35
CA LEU A 255 9.54 -25.81 5.37
C LEU A 255 8.20 -25.11 5.12
N GLY A 256 7.71 -25.14 3.87
CA GLY A 256 6.55 -24.37 3.44
C GLY A 256 6.80 -22.87 3.42
N LEU A 257 8.05 -22.43 3.28
CA LEU A 257 8.43 -21.01 3.34
C LEU A 257 9.16 -20.55 2.08
N PHE A 258 9.14 -19.24 1.84
CA PHE A 258 9.81 -18.60 0.73
C PHE A 258 11.14 -17.97 1.13
N GLN A 259 12.13 -18.00 0.23
CA GLN A 259 13.36 -17.22 0.36
C GLN A 259 13.02 -15.73 0.30
N ARG A 260 13.59 -14.96 1.22
CA ARG A 260 13.52 -13.51 1.18
C ARG A 260 14.56 -13.03 0.17
N GLY A 261 14.11 -12.68 -1.02
CA GLY A 261 15.01 -12.54 -2.15
C GLY A 261 15.99 -11.37 -2.13
N ASP A 262 15.90 -10.44 -1.16
CA ASP A 262 16.91 -9.41 -0.86
C ASP A 262 17.95 -9.84 0.19
N GLN A 263 17.93 -11.09 0.64
CA GLN A 263 18.84 -11.62 1.65
C GLN A 263 19.61 -12.84 1.13
N PRO A 264 20.88 -13.02 1.54
CA PRO A 264 21.63 -14.23 1.21
C PRO A 264 20.88 -15.50 1.64
N GLU A 265 21.05 -16.61 0.91
CA GLU A 265 20.40 -17.91 1.20
C GLU A 265 20.60 -18.41 2.65
N TRP A 266 21.70 -18.02 3.31
CA TRP A 266 22.00 -18.40 4.69
C TRP A 266 21.25 -17.57 5.75
N LEU A 267 20.63 -16.45 5.35
CA LEU A 267 19.88 -15.55 6.23
C LEU A 267 18.36 -15.77 6.10
N PHE A 268 17.91 -16.90 6.64
CA PHE A 268 16.54 -17.27 7.04
C PHE A 268 15.36 -17.05 6.05
N PRO A 269 14.49 -18.07 5.83
CA PRO A 269 13.25 -17.89 5.06
C PRO A 269 12.28 -16.90 5.71
N GLU A 270 11.42 -16.24 4.91
CA GLU A 270 10.50 -15.19 5.38
C GLU A 270 9.69 -15.63 6.61
N ARG A 271 9.78 -14.88 7.73
CA ARG A 271 8.95 -15.11 8.92
C ARG A 271 7.70 -14.23 8.94
N THR A 272 6.57 -14.91 9.16
CA THR A 272 5.23 -14.45 9.58
C THR A 272 4.57 -13.31 8.82
N HIS A 273 5.04 -12.06 8.85
CA HIS A 273 4.26 -10.94 8.29
C HIS A 273 4.28 -10.88 6.75
N TYR A 274 5.38 -11.30 6.14
CA TYR A 274 5.51 -11.33 4.67
C TYR A 274 4.90 -12.59 4.06
N TYR A 275 4.82 -13.70 4.82
CA TYR A 275 4.20 -14.93 4.37
C TYR A 275 2.75 -14.71 3.94
N ASP A 276 1.95 -13.99 4.74
CA ASP A 276 0.57 -13.69 4.41
C ASP A 276 0.45 -12.81 3.16
N LEU A 277 1.41 -11.90 2.93
CA LEU A 277 1.48 -11.09 1.71
C LEU A 277 1.79 -11.96 0.49
N VAL A 278 2.79 -12.85 0.59
CA VAL A 278 3.15 -13.77 -0.50
C VAL A 278 2.00 -14.73 -0.81
N PHE A 279 1.43 -15.34 0.22
CA PHE A 279 0.36 -16.32 0.06
C PHE A 279 -0.92 -15.68 -0.50
N SER A 280 -1.31 -14.50 -0.03
CA SER A 280 -2.49 -13.79 -0.55
C SER A 280 -2.33 -13.40 -2.02
N GLU A 281 -1.14 -12.95 -2.44
CA GLU A 281 -0.89 -12.65 -3.86
C GLU A 281 -0.89 -13.93 -4.72
N LEU A 282 -0.28 -15.03 -4.23
CA LEU A 282 -0.31 -16.31 -4.95
C LEU A 282 -1.74 -16.85 -5.11
N LEU A 283 -2.57 -16.75 -4.07
CA LEU A 283 -3.98 -17.11 -4.13
C LEU A 283 -4.73 -16.25 -5.15
N ALA A 284 -4.52 -14.94 -5.10
CA ALA A 284 -5.14 -14.01 -6.06
C ALA A 284 -4.73 -14.36 -7.50
N ILE A 285 -3.46 -14.65 -7.76
CA ILE A 285 -2.99 -15.10 -9.09
C ILE A 285 -3.65 -16.42 -9.51
N HIS A 286 -3.81 -17.36 -8.59
CA HIS A 286 -4.41 -18.67 -8.87
C HIS A 286 -5.91 -18.59 -9.22
N GLU A 287 -6.62 -17.63 -8.65
CA GLU A 287 -8.06 -17.41 -8.87
C GLU A 287 -8.38 -16.64 -10.17
N LEU A 288 -7.38 -16.13 -10.89
CA LEU A 288 -7.57 -15.35 -12.12
C LEU A 288 -7.87 -16.22 -13.33
#